data_AF-A0A066YY57-F1
#
_entry.id   AF-A0A066YY57-F1
#
_cell.length_a   1.000
_cell.length_b   1.000
_cell.length_c   1.000
_cell.angle_alpha   90.00
_cell.angle_beta   90.00
_cell.angle_gamma   90.00
#
_symmetry.space_group_name_H-M   'P 1'
#
loop_
_entity.id
_entity.type
_entity.pdbx_description
1 polymer ?
#
loop_
_entity_poly.entity_id
_entity_poly.type
_entity_poly.pdbx_seq_one_letter_code
_entity_poly.pdbx_strand_id
1 'polypeptide(L)'
;MTARDELRAHLLKHRLAGHDVPTPRQNNLRHYRLFAQGDPKALMGLAPEPRRDQDAVLRLMAERVGVNPDPRYTEGPDSIDPDLTVAALDRLALLLRRTADRRGSVLAGTGHPTRLTRFHAALVRALEAAGCPVRTPARGVRFREPTPDGDRPRYLDTVDRVLVMRALDGPERPGRPGPGDLAHTHSPLPVRLALTALADAGHPRPTWSWATTAGSAGPAASASRPGASRTATTSPRSPPRPTAW
;
A
#
# COMPACT_ATOMS: atom_id res chain seq x y z
N MET A 1 5.49 18.18 30.24
CA MET A 1 5.08 17.04 29.38
C MET A 1 5.46 17.42 27.96
N THR A 2 6.17 16.57 27.22
CA THR A 2 6.55 16.87 25.83
C THR A 2 5.40 16.53 24.88
N ALA A 3 5.42 17.06 23.64
CA ALA A 3 4.46 16.66 22.60
C ALA A 3 4.48 15.14 22.31
N ARG A 4 5.66 14.52 22.48
CA ARG A 4 5.84 13.06 22.41
C ARG A 4 5.04 12.34 23.49
N ASP A 5 5.15 12.83 24.73
CA ASP A 5 4.44 12.24 25.88
C ASP A 5 2.92 12.44 25.76
N GLU A 6 2.49 13.60 25.26
CA GLU A 6 1.08 13.89 24.95
C GLU A 6 0.51 12.93 23.92
N LEU A 7 1.24 12.69 22.82
CA LEU A 7 0.83 11.72 21.79
C LEU A 7 0.76 10.31 22.35
N ARG A 8 1.76 9.88 23.14
CA ARG A 8 1.77 8.57 23.80
C ARG A 8 0.56 8.42 24.74
N ALA A 9 0.29 9.42 25.57
CA ALA A 9 -0.86 9.44 26.47
C ALA A 9 -2.18 9.38 25.69
N HIS A 10 -2.29 10.08 24.56
CA HIS A 10 -3.45 10.02 23.69
C HIS A 10 -3.66 8.61 23.10
N LEU A 11 -2.60 7.97 22.59
CA LEU A 11 -2.68 6.61 22.04
C LEU A 11 -3.20 5.61 23.07
N LEU A 12 -2.71 5.68 24.31
CA LEU A 12 -3.14 4.82 25.41
C LEU A 12 -4.58 5.12 25.84
N LYS A 13 -4.90 6.41 26.06
CA LYS A 13 -6.24 6.85 26.48
C LYS A 13 -7.34 6.37 25.54
N HIS A 14 -7.06 6.35 24.23
CA HIS A 14 -8.02 5.96 23.20
C HIS A 14 -7.86 4.51 22.73
N ARG A 15 -7.02 3.70 23.41
CA ARG A 15 -6.75 2.29 23.06
C ARG A 15 -6.31 2.09 21.60
N LEU A 16 -5.63 3.09 21.05
CA LEU A 16 -5.01 3.02 19.72
C LEU A 16 -3.68 2.27 19.78
N ALA A 17 -3.02 2.30 20.94
CA ALA A 17 -1.89 1.46 21.31
C ALA A 17 -1.96 1.14 22.81
N GLY A 18 -1.07 0.27 23.28
CA GLY A 18 -1.06 -0.29 24.63
C GLY A 18 -1.61 -1.71 24.65
N HIS A 19 -1.95 -2.16 25.86
CA HIS A 19 -2.62 -3.43 26.07
C HIS A 19 -4.11 -3.28 25.75
N ASP A 20 -4.71 -4.32 25.17
CA ASP A 20 -6.15 -4.37 24.86
C ASP A 20 -6.60 -3.34 23.81
N VAL A 21 -5.94 -3.35 22.65
CA VAL A 21 -6.45 -2.63 21.46
C VAL A 21 -7.75 -3.29 20.98
N PRO A 22 -8.72 -2.53 20.40
CA PRO A 22 -10.04 -3.04 20.01
C PRO A 22 -9.99 -3.87 18.71
N THR A 23 -8.97 -4.71 18.57
CA THR A 23 -8.82 -5.70 17.51
C THR A 23 -8.33 -7.00 18.18
N PRO A 24 -9.16 -8.05 18.23
CA PRO A 24 -8.81 -9.29 18.92
C PRO A 24 -7.61 -10.01 18.27
N ARG A 25 -6.85 -10.74 19.09
CA ARG A 25 -5.68 -11.53 18.67
C ARG A 25 -5.98 -12.47 17.52
N GLN A 26 -7.07 -13.23 17.61
CA GLN A 26 -7.47 -14.20 16.59
C GLN A 26 -7.75 -13.54 15.23
N ASN A 27 -8.22 -12.29 15.21
CA ASN A 27 -8.44 -11.54 13.98
C ASN A 27 -7.11 -11.12 13.34
N ASN A 28 -6.14 -10.68 14.14
CA ASN A 28 -4.79 -10.35 13.66
C ASN A 28 -4.07 -11.59 13.12
N LEU A 29 -4.09 -12.71 13.85
CA LEU A 29 -3.48 -13.96 13.39
C LEU A 29 -4.11 -14.47 12.09
N ARG A 30 -5.44 -14.34 11.94
CA ARG A 30 -6.14 -14.62 10.68
C ARG A 30 -5.60 -13.75 9.54
N HIS A 31 -5.45 -12.44 9.74
CA HIS A 31 -4.89 -11.56 8.72
C HIS A 31 -3.43 -11.87 8.40
N TYR A 32 -2.61 -12.25 9.39
CA TYR A 32 -1.23 -12.66 9.17
C TYR A 32 -1.15 -13.90 8.29
N ARG A 33 -2.01 -14.89 8.56
CA ARG A 33 -2.14 -16.09 7.73
C ARG A 33 -2.56 -15.76 6.30
N LEU A 34 -3.59 -14.93 6.12
CA LEU A 34 -4.06 -14.53 4.79
C LEU A 34 -2.99 -13.76 4.01
N PHE A 35 -2.27 -12.84 4.65
CA PHE A 35 -1.15 -12.12 4.04
C PHE A 35 -0.04 -13.09 3.62
N ALA A 36 0.35 -14.01 4.49
CA ALA A 36 1.36 -15.04 4.20
C ALA A 36 0.99 -15.93 3.01
N GLN A 37 -0.29 -16.27 2.89
CA GLN A 37 -0.83 -17.07 1.79
C GLN A 37 -1.04 -16.29 0.48
N GLY A 38 -0.83 -14.97 0.50
CA GLY A 38 -1.01 -14.13 -0.68
C GLY A 38 -2.48 -13.82 -1.02
N ASP A 39 -3.39 -13.94 -0.06
CA ASP A 39 -4.82 -13.67 -0.29
C ASP A 39 -5.05 -12.21 -0.72
N PRO A 40 -5.69 -11.95 -1.88
CA PRO A 40 -5.91 -10.60 -2.40
C PRO A 40 -6.61 -9.63 -1.43
N LYS A 41 -7.44 -10.12 -0.48
CA LYS A 41 -8.10 -9.28 0.53
C LYS A 41 -7.17 -8.86 1.67
N ALA A 42 -5.98 -9.44 1.81
CA ALA A 42 -5.11 -9.19 2.97
C ALA A 42 -3.74 -8.63 2.61
N LEU A 43 -3.45 -8.34 1.33
CA LEU A 43 -2.11 -7.96 0.87
C LEU A 43 -1.62 -6.57 1.31
N MET A 44 -2.50 -5.73 1.87
CA MET A 44 -2.19 -4.36 2.33
C MET A 44 -1.36 -3.57 1.31
N GLY A 45 -1.72 -3.68 0.02
CA GLY A 45 -1.04 -3.07 -1.12
C GLY A 45 0.40 -3.47 -1.37
N LEU A 46 0.88 -4.46 -0.64
CA LEU A 46 2.19 -5.07 -0.83
C LEU A 46 2.06 -6.32 -1.69
N ALA A 47 3.19 -6.74 -2.25
CA ALA A 47 3.32 -8.05 -2.84
C ALA A 47 4.27 -8.86 -1.97
N PRO A 48 3.76 -9.76 -1.11
CA PRO A 48 4.62 -10.57 -0.26
C PRO A 48 5.53 -11.46 -1.12
N GLU A 49 6.74 -11.71 -0.61
CA GLU A 49 7.64 -12.67 -1.23
C GLU A 49 7.01 -14.08 -1.23
N PRO A 50 7.24 -14.87 -2.29
CA PRO A 50 6.83 -16.27 -2.28
C PRO A 50 7.45 -16.99 -1.08
N ARG A 51 6.63 -17.79 -0.36
CA ARG A 51 7.02 -18.61 0.81
C ARG A 51 7.13 -17.91 2.16
N ARG A 52 6.56 -16.71 2.33
CA ARG A 52 6.40 -16.15 3.67
C ARG A 52 5.34 -16.93 4.45
N ASP A 53 5.69 -17.45 5.62
CA ASP A 53 4.74 -18.12 6.51
C ASP A 53 4.13 -17.17 7.55
N GLN A 54 3.10 -17.63 8.27
CA GLN A 54 2.42 -16.85 9.30
C GLN A 54 3.37 -16.45 10.43
N ASP A 55 4.30 -17.32 10.82
CA ASP A 55 5.25 -17.05 11.90
C ASP A 55 6.24 -15.93 11.54
N ALA A 56 6.67 -15.87 10.29
CA ALA A 56 7.50 -14.78 9.77
C ALA A 56 6.74 -13.44 9.72
N VAL A 57 5.42 -13.46 9.54
CA VAL A 57 4.58 -12.26 9.68
C VAL A 57 4.45 -11.89 11.15
N LEU A 58 4.19 -12.85 12.05
CA LEU A 58 4.10 -12.60 13.49
C LEU A 58 5.40 -12.01 14.05
N ARG A 59 6.56 -12.56 13.69
CA ARG A 59 7.87 -12.03 14.07
C ARG A 59 8.06 -10.58 13.59
N LEU A 60 7.69 -10.29 12.35
CA LEU A 60 7.74 -8.91 11.83
C LEU A 60 6.84 -7.97 12.63
N MET A 61 5.62 -8.40 12.95
CA MET A 61 4.67 -7.59 13.69
C MET A 61 5.12 -7.38 15.14
N ALA A 62 5.73 -8.39 15.77
CA ALA A 62 6.35 -8.24 17.09
C ALA A 62 7.51 -7.23 17.04
N GLU A 63 8.39 -7.33 16.04
CA GLU A 63 9.54 -6.41 15.88
C GLU A 63 9.11 -4.96 15.58
N ARG A 64 8.13 -4.76 14.67
CA ARG A 64 7.80 -3.44 14.13
C ARG A 64 6.63 -2.75 14.83
N VAL A 65 5.72 -3.52 15.42
CA VAL A 65 4.49 -3.05 16.04
C VAL A 65 4.45 -3.36 17.53
N GLY A 66 5.22 -4.35 18.00
CA GLY A 66 5.25 -4.74 19.41
C GLY A 66 4.04 -5.55 19.86
N VAL A 67 3.44 -6.34 18.96
CA VAL A 67 2.41 -7.31 19.32
C VAL A 67 3.00 -8.48 20.12
N ASN A 68 2.17 -9.26 20.81
CA ASN A 68 2.63 -10.44 21.55
C ASN A 68 3.30 -11.46 20.59
N PRO A 69 4.59 -11.81 20.81
CA PRO A 69 5.33 -12.70 19.92
C PRO A 69 5.01 -14.19 20.11
N ASP A 70 4.31 -14.58 21.19
CA ASP A 70 4.01 -15.98 21.47
C ASP A 70 3.01 -16.55 20.45
N PRO A 71 3.41 -17.55 19.64
CA PRO A 71 2.50 -18.19 18.68
C PRO A 71 1.41 -19.01 19.37
N ARG A 72 1.59 -19.38 20.65
CA ARG A 72 0.61 -20.13 21.44
C ARG A 72 -0.50 -19.24 21.99
N TYR A 73 -0.30 -17.93 22.02
CA TYR A 73 -1.32 -16.96 22.38
C TYR A 73 -2.23 -16.69 21.17
N THR A 74 -3.31 -17.48 21.05
CA THR A 74 -4.17 -17.51 19.86
C THR A 74 -5.43 -16.67 19.98
N GLU A 75 -5.90 -16.36 21.19
CA GLU A 75 -7.16 -15.66 21.45
C GLU A 75 -7.03 -14.65 22.59
N GLY A 76 -7.88 -13.61 22.56
CA GLY A 76 -7.93 -12.57 23.59
C GLY A 76 -7.58 -11.18 23.06
N PRO A 77 -7.34 -10.20 23.95
CA PRO A 77 -6.89 -8.87 23.56
C PRO A 77 -5.52 -8.93 22.89
N ASP A 78 -5.31 -8.13 21.84
CA ASP A 78 -3.96 -7.92 21.30
C ASP A 78 -3.34 -6.65 21.88
N SER A 79 -2.09 -6.40 21.52
CA SER A 79 -1.32 -5.24 21.98
C SER A 79 -0.61 -4.57 20.82
N ILE A 80 -0.37 -3.26 20.95
CA ILE A 80 0.50 -2.48 20.07
C ILE A 80 1.42 -1.68 20.98
N ASP A 81 2.72 -1.73 20.78
CA ASP A 81 3.65 -0.97 21.60
C ASP A 81 3.53 0.54 21.28
N PRO A 82 3.17 1.39 22.28
CA PRO A 82 2.97 2.81 22.07
C PRO A 82 4.27 3.54 21.74
N ASP A 83 5.40 3.09 22.28
CA ASP A 83 6.70 3.72 22.07
C ASP A 83 7.26 3.39 20.68
N LEU A 84 7.06 2.16 20.19
CA LEU A 84 7.32 1.80 18.79
C LEU A 84 6.43 2.58 17.82
N THR A 85 5.15 2.79 18.18
CA THR A 85 4.20 3.59 17.38
C THR A 85 4.67 5.04 17.25
N VAL A 86 5.00 5.68 18.37
CA VAL A 86 5.51 7.07 18.37
C VAL A 86 6.83 7.15 17.59
N ALA A 87 7.75 6.21 17.81
CA ALA A 87 9.00 6.17 17.05
C ALA A 87 8.79 5.98 15.53
N ALA A 88 7.76 5.23 15.11
CA ALA A 88 7.39 5.11 13.70
C ALA A 88 6.86 6.44 13.12
N LEU A 89 6.07 7.18 13.89
CA LEU A 89 5.58 8.50 13.50
C LEU A 89 6.73 9.51 13.39
N ASP A 90 7.74 9.47 14.27
CA ASP A 90 8.93 10.31 14.12
C ASP A 90 9.71 9.99 12.84
N ARG A 91 9.87 8.69 12.52
CA ARG A 91 10.52 8.27 11.27
C ARG A 91 9.76 8.78 10.04
N LEU A 92 8.42 8.76 10.08
CA LEU A 92 7.59 9.34 9.04
C LEU A 92 7.78 10.86 8.96
N ALA A 93 7.76 11.57 10.08
CA ALA A 93 7.98 13.02 10.13
C ALA A 93 9.34 13.41 9.54
N LEU A 94 10.40 12.67 9.89
CA LEU A 94 11.74 12.87 9.31
C LEU A 94 11.78 12.59 7.80
N LEU A 95 11.05 11.57 7.33
CA LEU A 95 10.95 11.28 5.91
C LEU A 95 10.23 12.41 5.16
N LEU A 96 9.12 12.91 5.69
CA LEU A 96 8.38 14.04 5.12
C LEU A 96 9.26 15.31 5.07
N ARG A 97 9.99 15.60 6.15
CA ARG A 97 10.91 16.73 6.22
C ARG A 97 12.00 16.63 5.15
N ARG A 98 12.68 15.48 5.03
CA ARG A 98 13.69 15.28 3.98
C ARG A 98 13.12 15.41 2.57
N THR A 99 11.89 14.98 2.35
CA THR A 99 11.21 15.15 1.05
C THR A 99 10.93 16.62 0.77
N ALA A 100 10.45 17.38 1.76
CA ALA A 100 10.21 18.82 1.65
C ALA A 100 11.52 19.59 1.38
N ASP A 101 12.57 19.35 2.17
CA ASP A 101 13.87 20.01 2.04
C ASP A 101 14.49 19.82 0.65
N ARG A 102 14.26 18.64 0.05
CA ARG A 102 14.74 18.29 -1.29
C ARG A 102 13.77 18.63 -2.41
N ARG A 103 12.58 19.15 -2.09
CA ARG A 103 11.47 19.34 -3.04
C ARG A 103 11.20 18.06 -3.85
N GLY A 104 11.29 16.91 -3.18
CA GLY A 104 11.17 15.59 -3.79
C GLY A 104 9.77 15.32 -4.32
N SER A 105 9.67 14.44 -5.33
CA SER A 105 8.38 14.10 -5.93
C SER A 105 7.52 13.22 -5.01
N VAL A 106 6.21 13.49 -5.05
CA VAL A 106 5.21 12.91 -4.14
C VAL A 106 4.17 12.12 -4.93
N LEU A 107 3.91 10.89 -4.51
CA LEU A 107 2.76 10.10 -4.93
C LEU A 107 1.97 9.64 -3.71
N ALA A 108 0.69 10.00 -3.65
CA ALA A 108 -0.18 9.64 -2.54
C ALA A 108 -1.35 8.79 -3.01
N GLY A 109 -1.66 7.71 -2.31
CA GLY A 109 -2.83 6.89 -2.59
C GLY A 109 -3.30 6.06 -1.41
N THR A 110 -4.61 5.82 -1.30
CA THR A 110 -5.22 5.11 -0.17
C THR A 110 -6.07 3.92 -0.60
N GLY A 111 -5.97 2.84 0.17
CA GLY A 111 -6.90 1.72 0.12
C GLY A 111 -8.11 1.91 1.04
N HIS A 112 -8.09 2.89 1.94
CA HIS A 112 -9.18 3.25 2.87
C HIS A 112 -9.73 4.65 2.54
N PRO A 113 -10.43 4.82 1.41
CA PRO A 113 -10.79 6.14 0.89
C PRO A 113 -11.81 6.91 1.74
N THR A 114 -12.49 6.26 2.68
CA THR A 114 -13.47 6.90 3.57
C THR A 114 -12.84 7.51 4.82
N ARG A 115 -11.80 6.87 5.38
CA ARG A 115 -11.21 7.27 6.67
C ARG A 115 -9.91 8.05 6.53
N LEU A 116 -9.05 7.65 5.59
CA LEU A 116 -7.67 8.15 5.55
C LEU A 116 -7.45 9.28 4.54
N THR A 117 -8.32 9.45 3.55
CA THR A 117 -8.12 10.43 2.46
C THR A 117 -7.81 11.83 2.96
N ARG A 118 -8.57 12.34 3.94
CA ARG A 118 -8.35 13.69 4.49
C ARG A 118 -7.01 13.85 5.20
N PHE A 119 -6.59 12.83 5.95
CA PHE A 119 -5.29 12.82 6.61
C PHE A 119 -4.16 12.92 5.58
N HIS A 120 -4.21 12.10 4.53
CA HIS A 120 -3.16 12.12 3.51
C HIS A 120 -3.21 13.37 2.63
N ALA A 121 -4.40 13.89 2.32
CA ALA A 121 -4.55 15.14 1.62
C ALA A 121 -3.91 16.31 2.39
N ALA A 122 -3.99 16.31 3.73
CA ALA A 122 -3.30 17.32 4.55
C ALA A 122 -1.77 17.24 4.40
N LEU A 123 -1.19 16.03 4.41
CA LEU A 123 0.24 15.83 4.18
C LEU A 123 0.66 16.25 2.77
N VAL A 124 -0.13 15.87 1.76
CA VAL A 124 0.11 16.24 0.36
C VAL A 124 0.10 17.75 0.18
N ARG A 125 -0.89 18.45 0.73
CA ARG A 125 -0.95 19.92 0.70
C ARG A 125 0.27 20.57 1.35
N ALA A 126 0.73 20.04 2.48
CA ALA A 126 1.92 20.56 3.16
C ALA A 126 3.19 20.38 2.32
N LEU A 127 3.38 19.22 1.69
CA LEU A 127 4.51 18.97 0.79
C LEU A 127 4.41 19.82 -0.49
N GLU A 128 3.22 19.95 -1.07
CA GLU A 128 2.97 20.80 -2.24
C GLU A 128 3.30 22.27 -1.94
N ALA A 129 2.90 22.78 -0.78
CA ALA A 129 3.25 24.12 -0.31
C ALA A 129 4.76 24.32 -0.10
N ALA A 130 5.50 23.25 0.25
CA ALA A 130 6.96 23.26 0.29
C ALA A 130 7.62 23.18 -1.11
N GLY A 131 6.83 23.08 -2.18
CA GLY A 131 7.28 23.01 -3.57
C GLY A 131 7.59 21.59 -4.05
N CYS A 132 7.14 20.55 -3.35
CA CYS A 132 7.22 19.18 -3.84
C CYS A 132 6.24 18.95 -5.00
N PRO A 133 6.68 18.42 -6.16
CA PRO A 133 5.77 18.10 -7.25
C PRO A 133 4.92 16.87 -6.89
N VAL A 134 3.60 17.07 -6.78
CA VAL A 134 2.62 16.01 -6.53
C VAL A 134 2.18 15.39 -7.84
N ARG A 135 2.30 14.06 -7.94
CA ARG A 135 1.91 13.28 -9.11
C ARG A 135 0.70 12.41 -8.80
N THR A 136 -0.28 12.47 -9.68
CA THR A 136 -1.48 11.62 -9.65
C THR A 136 -1.56 10.77 -10.93
N PRO A 137 -0.58 9.88 -11.15
CA PRO A 137 -0.51 9.04 -12.34
C PRO A 137 -1.70 8.07 -12.39
N ALA A 138 -1.94 7.49 -13.56
CA ALA A 138 -2.96 6.47 -13.78
C ALA A 138 -4.41 6.87 -13.45
N ARG A 139 -4.71 8.17 -13.25
CA ARG A 139 -6.10 8.63 -13.10
C ARG A 139 -6.91 8.25 -14.34
N GLY A 140 -8.07 7.64 -14.12
CA GLY A 140 -8.96 7.14 -15.17
C GLY A 140 -8.63 5.73 -15.65
N VAL A 141 -7.50 5.14 -15.23
CA VAL A 141 -7.14 3.76 -15.60
C VAL A 141 -8.15 2.79 -15.01
N ARG A 142 -8.82 2.04 -15.88
CA ARG A 142 -9.74 0.95 -15.55
C ARG A 142 -8.99 -0.37 -15.45
N PHE A 143 -9.39 -1.22 -14.52
CA PHE A 143 -8.79 -2.52 -14.33
C PHE A 143 -9.78 -3.49 -13.67
N ARG A 144 -9.44 -4.78 -13.67
CA ARG A 144 -10.16 -5.79 -12.91
C ARG A 144 -9.36 -6.11 -11.66
N GLU A 145 -9.98 -5.92 -10.50
CA GLU A 145 -9.39 -6.24 -9.21
C GLU A 145 -9.73 -7.69 -8.85
N PRO A 146 -8.72 -8.55 -8.63
CA PRO A 146 -8.96 -9.89 -8.12
C PRO A 146 -9.57 -9.82 -6.72
N THR A 147 -10.71 -10.45 -6.53
CA THR A 147 -11.31 -10.68 -5.22
C THR A 147 -11.62 -12.17 -5.05
N PRO A 148 -11.80 -12.68 -3.82
CA PRO A 148 -12.24 -14.05 -3.58
C PRO A 148 -13.56 -14.40 -4.27
N ASP A 149 -14.40 -13.40 -4.56
CA ASP A 149 -15.70 -13.54 -5.21
C ASP A 149 -15.60 -13.33 -6.74
N GLY A 150 -14.38 -13.38 -7.29
CA GLY A 150 -14.08 -13.11 -8.69
C GLY A 150 -13.63 -11.66 -8.97
N ASP A 151 -13.34 -11.39 -10.24
CA ASP A 151 -12.79 -10.11 -10.66
C ASP A 151 -13.83 -8.99 -10.67
N ARG A 152 -13.56 -7.91 -9.93
CA ARG A 152 -14.42 -6.73 -9.83
C ARG A 152 -13.90 -5.59 -10.73
N PRO A 153 -14.74 -4.95 -11.56
CA PRO A 153 -14.29 -3.83 -12.39
C PRO A 153 -14.11 -2.57 -11.53
N ARG A 154 -12.93 -1.98 -11.61
CA ARG A 154 -12.50 -0.81 -10.84
C ARG A 154 -11.84 0.22 -11.74
N TYR A 155 -11.61 1.41 -11.21
CA TYR A 155 -10.68 2.37 -11.78
C TYR A 155 -10.06 3.27 -10.73
N LEU A 156 -8.94 3.88 -11.10
CA LEU A 156 -8.24 4.84 -10.27
C LEU A 156 -8.79 6.25 -10.51
N ASP A 157 -9.10 6.94 -9.42
CA ASP A 157 -9.46 8.35 -9.42
C ASP A 157 -8.61 9.09 -8.39
N THR A 158 -8.86 10.38 -8.21
CA THR A 158 -8.18 11.23 -7.24
C THR A 158 -9.20 11.99 -6.42
N VAL A 159 -9.01 12.01 -5.09
CA VAL A 159 -9.70 12.92 -4.18
C VAL A 159 -8.65 13.73 -3.46
N ASP A 160 -8.69 15.06 -3.57
CA ASP A 160 -7.70 15.98 -2.99
C ASP A 160 -6.24 15.55 -3.26
N ARG A 161 -5.94 15.23 -4.53
CA ARG A 161 -4.63 14.73 -5.01
C ARG A 161 -4.18 13.38 -4.42
N VAL A 162 -5.04 12.68 -3.68
CA VAL A 162 -4.80 11.31 -3.21
C VAL A 162 -5.46 10.33 -4.18
N LEU A 163 -4.69 9.40 -4.71
CA LEU A 163 -5.21 8.30 -5.53
C LEU A 163 -6.15 7.43 -4.70
N VAL A 164 -7.33 7.17 -5.25
CA VAL A 164 -8.37 6.32 -4.65
C VAL A 164 -8.86 5.34 -5.69
N MET A 165 -9.44 4.24 -5.24
CA MET A 165 -10.16 3.31 -6.10
C MET A 165 -11.65 3.60 -6.07
N ARG A 166 -12.32 3.42 -7.22
CA ARG A 166 -13.77 3.50 -7.35
C ARG A 166 -14.34 2.26 -8.02
N ALA A 167 -15.50 1.85 -7.54
CA ALA A 167 -16.27 0.74 -8.09
C ALA A 167 -16.94 1.15 -9.42
N LEU A 168 -16.93 0.24 -10.40
CA LEU A 168 -17.71 0.38 -11.63
C LEU A 168 -18.94 -0.54 -11.65
N ASP A 169 -19.09 -1.40 -10.65
CA ASP A 169 -20.14 -2.39 -10.47
C ASP A 169 -21.20 -1.98 -9.43
N GLY A 170 -21.35 -0.67 -9.18
CA GLY A 170 -22.36 -0.12 -8.25
C GLY A 170 -23.67 0.27 -8.96
N PRO A 171 -24.80 0.37 -8.22
CA PRO A 171 -26.06 0.79 -8.80
C PRO A 171 -25.96 2.21 -9.39
N GLU A 172 -26.51 2.42 -10.58
CA GLU A 172 -26.69 3.77 -11.12
C GLU A 172 -27.59 4.56 -10.17
N ARG A 173 -27.07 5.68 -9.62
CA ARG A 173 -27.85 6.55 -8.73
C ARG A 173 -28.38 7.76 -9.51
N PRO A 174 -29.72 7.95 -9.59
CA PRO A 174 -30.31 9.13 -10.23
C PRO A 174 -29.79 10.42 -9.58
N GLY A 175 -29.43 11.41 -10.39
CA GLY A 175 -29.02 12.75 -9.92
C GLY A 175 -27.54 12.90 -9.55
N ARG A 176 -26.71 11.87 -9.68
CA ARG A 176 -25.25 11.99 -9.58
C ARG A 176 -24.59 11.35 -10.80
N PRO A 177 -24.33 12.09 -11.89
CA PRO A 177 -23.43 11.64 -12.95
C PRO A 177 -22.04 11.55 -12.32
N GLY A 178 -21.77 10.38 -11.75
CA GLY A 178 -20.83 10.24 -10.66
C GLY A 178 -19.79 9.18 -10.96
N PRO A 179 -18.50 9.48 -10.74
CA PRO A 179 -17.48 8.46 -10.69
C PRO A 179 -17.88 7.50 -9.55
N GLY A 180 -18.19 6.22 -9.84
CA GLY A 180 -18.82 5.27 -8.89
C GLY A 180 -18.24 5.24 -7.46
N ASP A 181 -18.92 4.54 -6.55
CA ASP A 181 -18.63 4.61 -5.11
C ASP A 181 -17.16 4.32 -4.77
N LEU A 182 -16.62 5.04 -3.78
CA LEU A 182 -15.25 4.83 -3.29
C LEU A 182 -15.11 3.39 -2.81
N ALA A 183 -14.13 2.68 -3.35
CA ALA A 183 -13.94 1.27 -3.10
C ALA A 183 -12.75 1.04 -2.16
N HIS A 184 -13.01 0.30 -1.09
CA HIS A 184 -11.98 -0.18 -0.17
C HIS A 184 -11.14 -1.28 -0.83
N THR A 185 -9.82 -1.25 -0.62
CA THR A 185 -8.93 -2.27 -1.20
C THR A 185 -7.68 -2.51 -0.37
N HIS A 186 -7.25 -3.77 -0.38
CA HIS A 186 -5.94 -4.22 0.10
C HIS A 186 -5.06 -4.76 -1.05
N SER A 187 -5.54 -4.70 -2.30
CA SER A 187 -4.81 -5.19 -3.47
C SER A 187 -3.57 -4.34 -3.75
N PRO A 188 -2.44 -4.95 -4.18
CA PRO A 188 -1.27 -4.22 -4.66
C PRO A 188 -1.46 -3.63 -6.06
N LEU A 189 -2.51 -4.03 -6.79
CA LEU A 189 -2.68 -3.66 -8.19
C LEU A 189 -2.81 -2.13 -8.42
N PRO A 190 -3.59 -1.36 -7.64
CA PRO A 190 -3.60 0.10 -7.73
C PRO A 190 -2.23 0.75 -7.63
N VAL A 191 -1.39 0.24 -6.71
CA VAL A 191 -0.02 0.73 -6.48
C VAL A 191 0.84 0.48 -7.71
N ARG A 192 0.78 -0.74 -8.24
CA ARG A 192 1.53 -1.14 -9.43
C ARG A 192 1.14 -0.31 -10.64
N LEU A 193 -0.16 -0.11 -10.88
CA LEU A 193 -0.65 0.71 -11.99
C LEU A 193 -0.16 2.16 -11.89
N ALA A 194 -0.22 2.75 -10.69
CA ALA A 194 0.26 4.12 -10.47
C ALA A 194 1.77 4.25 -10.69
N LEU A 195 2.57 3.30 -10.21
CA LEU A 195 4.02 3.28 -10.40
C LEU A 195 4.41 3.03 -11.87
N THR A 196 3.72 2.12 -12.56
CA THR A 196 3.91 1.88 -14.00
C THR A 196 3.61 3.14 -14.80
N ALA A 197 2.47 3.80 -14.54
CA ALA A 197 2.11 5.03 -15.24
C ALA A 197 3.09 6.20 -14.98
N LEU A 198 3.76 6.25 -13.82
CA LEU A 198 4.88 7.19 -13.62
C LEU A 198 6.06 6.86 -14.51
N ALA A 199 6.45 5.59 -14.55
CA ALA A 199 7.58 5.13 -15.34
C ALA A 199 7.33 5.34 -16.84
N ASP A 200 6.13 5.04 -17.33
CA ASP A 200 5.73 5.25 -18.72
C ASP A 200 5.73 6.74 -19.11
N ALA A 201 5.43 7.63 -18.17
CA ALA A 201 5.54 9.08 -18.33
C ALA A 201 6.99 9.61 -18.22
N GLY A 202 7.99 8.73 -18.10
CA GLY A 202 9.40 9.11 -17.98
C GLY A 202 9.77 9.74 -16.63
N HIS A 203 8.90 9.63 -15.62
CA HIS A 203 9.19 10.16 -14.29
C HIS A 203 10.03 9.19 -13.46
N PRO A 204 11.01 9.69 -12.68
CA PRO A 204 11.72 8.85 -11.72
C PRO A 204 10.76 8.35 -10.64
N ARG A 205 11.19 7.33 -9.91
CA ARG A 205 10.45 6.86 -8.73
C ARG A 205 10.21 8.02 -7.76
N PRO A 206 9.03 8.07 -7.12
CA PRO A 206 8.74 9.13 -6.17
C PRO A 206 9.71 9.10 -5.00
N THR A 207 10.20 10.26 -4.59
CA THR A 207 11.04 10.39 -3.38
C THR A 207 10.25 9.99 -2.14
N TRP A 208 8.94 10.24 -2.16
CA TRP A 208 8.01 9.73 -1.17
C TRP A 208 6.75 9.19 -1.83
N SER A 209 6.41 7.94 -1.50
CA SER A 209 5.12 7.36 -1.85
C SER A 209 4.52 6.62 -0.68
N TRP A 210 3.20 6.57 -0.67
CA TRP A 210 2.47 5.59 0.11
C TRP A 210 1.28 5.14 -0.73
N ALA A 211 1.03 3.83 -0.73
CA ALA A 211 -0.16 3.30 -1.35
C ALA A 211 -0.62 2.10 -0.54
N THR A 212 -1.82 2.26 0.04
CA THR A 212 -2.61 1.33 0.86
C THR A 212 -2.43 1.37 2.39
N THR A 213 -3.29 0.56 3.00
CA THR A 213 -3.98 0.64 4.28
C THR A 213 -3.12 0.56 5.54
N ALA A 214 -1.83 0.19 5.41
CA ALA A 214 -0.92 -0.08 6.52
C ALA A 214 0.20 0.95 6.71
N GLY A 215 0.14 2.12 6.04
CA GLY A 215 1.12 3.18 6.31
C GLY A 215 2.58 2.77 6.03
N SER A 216 2.83 1.96 5.00
CA SER A 216 4.18 1.69 4.51
C SER A 216 4.77 2.94 3.84
N ALA A 217 5.12 3.93 4.67
CA ALA A 217 5.87 5.09 4.25
C ALA A 217 7.35 4.72 4.19
N GLY A 218 7.94 4.84 3.00
CA GLY A 218 9.34 4.59 2.77
C GLY A 218 9.73 5.01 1.35
N PRO A 219 11.05 5.03 1.02
CA PRO A 219 11.47 5.06 -0.37
C PRO A 219 10.80 3.88 -1.11
N ALA A 220 10.26 4.11 -2.31
CA ALA A 220 9.48 3.12 -3.05
C ALA A 220 10.17 1.74 -3.12
N ALA A 221 9.74 0.81 -2.27
CA ALA A 221 10.25 -0.56 -2.21
C ALA A 221 9.93 -1.28 -3.53
N SER A 222 10.83 -2.18 -3.93
CA SER A 222 10.93 -2.79 -5.25
C SER A 222 9.65 -3.44 -5.76
N ALA A 223 8.97 -2.78 -6.71
CA ALA A 223 8.21 -3.51 -7.71
C ALA A 223 9.22 -4.19 -8.66
N SER A 224 9.38 -5.50 -8.53
CA SER A 224 10.01 -6.33 -9.54
C SER A 224 9.25 -6.17 -10.86
N ARG A 225 9.98 -5.90 -11.95
CA ARG A 225 9.44 -5.83 -13.32
C ARG A 225 8.67 -7.13 -13.61
N PRO A 226 7.44 -7.09 -14.12
CA PRO A 226 6.88 -8.27 -14.78
C PRO A 226 7.82 -8.63 -15.93
N GLY A 227 8.30 -9.87 -15.95
CA GLY A 227 9.16 -10.38 -17.01
C GLY A 227 8.47 -10.18 -18.35
N ALA A 228 9.14 -9.47 -19.26
CA ALA A 228 8.80 -9.51 -20.67
C ALA A 228 9.03 -10.96 -21.11
N SER A 229 7.94 -11.72 -21.24
CA SER A 229 7.96 -13.01 -21.93
C SER A 229 8.33 -12.70 -23.38
N ARG A 230 9.60 -12.88 -23.74
CA ARG A 230 10.02 -12.93 -25.13
C ARG A 230 9.53 -14.27 -25.66
N THR A 231 8.36 -14.25 -26.29
CA THR A 231 7.98 -15.32 -27.22
C THR A 231 9.05 -15.37 -28.31
N ALA A 232 9.87 -16.41 -28.26
CA ALA A 232 10.84 -16.73 -29.29
C ALA A 232 10.08 -17.03 -30.59
N THR A 233 10.13 -16.10 -31.54
CA THR A 233 9.76 -16.38 -32.93
C THR A 233 10.89 -17.21 -33.53
N THR A 234 10.72 -18.53 -33.56
CA THR A 234 11.53 -19.46 -34.33
C THR A 234 11.43 -19.11 -35.81
N SER A 235 12.52 -18.59 -36.38
CA SER A 235 12.73 -18.51 -37.82
C SER A 235 13.43 -19.80 -38.28
N PRO A 236 12.96 -20.49 -39.34
CA PRO A 236 13.59 -21.72 -39.79
C PRO A 236 14.94 -21.43 -40.47
N ARG A 237 16.00 -22.06 -39.98
CA ARG A 237 17.33 -22.09 -40.62
C ARG A 237 17.27 -22.94 -41.89
N SER A 238 17.78 -22.39 -42.99
CA SER A 238 18.13 -23.14 -44.19
C SER A 238 19.28 -24.13 -43.92
N PRO A 239 19.33 -25.29 -44.59
CA PRO A 239 20.38 -26.28 -44.37
C PRO A 239 21.72 -25.87 -45.03
N PRO A 240 22.87 -26.27 -44.48
CA PRO A 240 24.16 -26.03 -45.13
C PRO A 240 24.38 -27.02 -46.30
N ARG A 241 24.91 -26.49 -47.41
CA ARG A 241 25.43 -27.27 -48.54
C ARG A 241 26.79 -27.91 -48.18
N PRO A 242 27.13 -29.09 -48.75
CA PRO A 242 28.41 -29.75 -48.50
C PRO A 242 29.46 -29.37 -49.55
N THR A 243 30.70 -29.15 -49.10
CA THR A 243 31.97 -29.26 -49.87
C THR A 243 33.08 -29.48 -48.84
N ALA A 244 33.65 -30.69 -48.78
CA ALA A 244 34.86 -31.11 -49.51
C ALA A 244 36.14 -30.54 -48.88
N TRP A 245 36.77 -31.32 -48.00
CA TRP A 245 38.13 -31.91 -48.06
C TRP A 245 38.50 -32.38 -46.65
#